data_AF-A0A1W9WBS0-F1
#
_entry.id   AF-A0A1W9WBS0-F1
#
_cell.length_a   1.000
_cell.length_b   1.000
_cell.length_c   1.000
_cell.angle_alpha   90.00
_cell.angle_beta   90.00
_cell.angle_gamma   90.00
#
_symmetry.space_group_name_H-M   'P 1'
#
loop_
_entity.id
_entity.type
_entity.pdbx_description
1 polymer ?
#
loop_
_entity_poly.entity_id
_entity_poly.type
_entity_poly.pdbx_seq_one_letter_code
_entity_poly.pdbx_strand_id
1 'polypeptide(L)'
;MSKGLRISLIMMGLFFILLGIFLNFQLYTSLTGGSPLHKYSYGAIGVGLDVSKVICLILGAFLIQQATGTFVVAGIVSLVFYLALSLISWAAGWGFTLVVTQHYENQAFQQSTQRQAVQADVDDAITEVKRFSPYADPTEAKEAQSKQAELQAQLDTLWASSALNSRGRRTGQSVRSQLGGFCPGTSWYHKRYCSQIQALESKIQENKTLMGNHAAYLAAVKHKNAMIKGLGEIESSGSVNHGSYMHPLFIGMGAIFETEPQSVKYRLLLLTSAMIELLGGLFFVMGILLKRKQKYSISEIVAMETQKHQMLTALGVNVIDLEKTEYTKLDVNDPKTSLHTQ
;
A
#
# COMPACT_ATOMS: atom_id res chain seq x y z
N MET A 1 -34.90 29.07 -15.45
CA MET A 1 -34.15 28.15 -14.56
C MET A 1 -34.43 28.57 -13.13
N SER A 2 -34.77 27.63 -12.25
CA SER A 2 -35.14 27.94 -10.86
C SER A 2 -33.92 28.47 -10.10
N LYS A 3 -34.13 29.37 -9.12
CA LYS A 3 -33.09 29.82 -8.18
C LYS A 3 -32.41 28.62 -7.51
N GLY A 4 -33.17 27.56 -7.23
CA GLY A 4 -32.67 26.29 -6.68
C GLY A 4 -31.57 25.67 -7.54
N LEU A 5 -31.79 25.49 -8.84
CA LEU A 5 -30.80 24.83 -9.71
C LEU A 5 -29.49 25.62 -9.83
N ARG A 6 -29.56 26.95 -9.81
CA ARG A 6 -28.36 27.82 -9.79
C ARG A 6 -27.56 27.64 -8.50
N ILE A 7 -28.23 27.66 -7.34
CA ILE A 7 -27.58 27.45 -6.04
C ILE A 7 -26.96 26.06 -5.99
N SER A 8 -27.67 25.02 -6.45
CA SER A 8 -27.15 23.66 -6.53
C SER A 8 -25.88 23.56 -7.37
N LEU A 9 -25.83 24.21 -8.56
CA LEU A 9 -24.63 24.21 -9.41
C LEU A 9 -23.45 24.91 -8.73
N ILE A 10 -23.68 26.05 -8.07
CA ILE A 10 -22.62 26.77 -7.35
C ILE A 10 -22.09 25.92 -6.19
N MET A 11 -22.97 25.32 -5.39
CA MET A 11 -22.59 24.48 -4.26
C MET A 11 -21.85 23.22 -4.71
N MET A 12 -22.29 22.59 -5.79
CA MET A 12 -21.64 21.41 -6.36
C MET A 12 -20.27 21.76 -6.95
N GLY A 13 -20.14 22.89 -7.64
CA GLY A 13 -18.86 23.40 -8.12
C GLY A 13 -17.88 23.71 -6.98
N LEU A 14 -18.36 24.38 -5.92
CA LEU A 14 -17.56 24.66 -4.72
C LEU A 14 -17.08 23.38 -4.03
N PHE A 15 -17.94 22.37 -3.92
CA PHE A 15 -17.56 21.08 -3.35
C PHE A 15 -16.39 20.44 -4.11
N PHE A 16 -16.46 20.37 -5.45
CA PHE A 16 -15.37 19.81 -6.26
C PHE A 16 -14.09 20.65 -6.19
N ILE A 17 -14.20 21.97 -6.16
CA ILE A 17 -13.05 22.87 -5.99
C ILE A 17 -12.38 22.63 -4.63
N LEU A 18 -13.15 22.54 -3.54
CA LEU A 18 -12.62 22.25 -2.20
C LEU A 18 -12.00 20.86 -2.11
N LEU A 19 -12.59 19.87 -2.78
CA LEU A 19 -12.02 18.54 -2.87
C LEU A 19 -10.67 18.55 -3.61
N GLY A 20 -10.55 19.31 -4.71
CA GLY A 20 -9.28 19.51 -5.41
C GLY A 20 -8.21 20.15 -4.52
N ILE A 21 -8.56 21.23 -3.82
CA ILE A 21 -7.67 21.90 -2.84
C ILE A 21 -7.18 20.91 -1.77
N PHE A 22 -8.09 20.11 -1.23
CA PHE A 22 -7.76 19.11 -0.23
C PHE A 22 -6.78 18.07 -0.78
N LEU A 23 -7.03 17.51 -1.97
CA LEU A 23 -6.15 16.51 -2.59
C LEU A 23 -4.74 17.08 -2.86
N ASN A 24 -4.65 18.32 -3.33
CA ASN A 24 -3.37 19.00 -3.51
C ASN A 24 -2.62 19.20 -2.19
N PHE A 25 -3.31 19.70 -1.16
CA PHE A 25 -2.71 19.86 0.16
C PHE A 25 -2.15 18.54 0.70
N GLN A 26 -2.90 17.45 0.55
CA GLN A 26 -2.45 16.11 0.94
C GLN A 26 -1.24 15.63 0.11
N LEU A 27 -1.16 15.94 -1.19
CA LEU A 27 0.05 15.65 -1.96
C LEU A 27 1.26 16.39 -1.39
N TYR A 28 1.17 17.72 -1.32
CA TYR A 28 2.31 18.56 -0.99
C TYR A 28 2.83 18.25 0.42
N THR A 29 1.94 17.92 1.35
CA THR A 29 2.33 17.42 2.67
C THR A 29 2.99 16.03 2.60
N SER A 30 2.49 15.11 1.76
CA SER A 30 3.07 13.77 1.58
C SER A 30 4.45 13.76 0.93
N LEU A 31 4.78 14.77 0.12
CA LEU A 31 6.08 14.91 -0.56
C LEU A 31 7.21 15.37 0.36
N THR A 32 6.88 15.86 1.55
CA THR A 32 7.89 16.37 2.50
C THR A 32 8.22 15.34 3.57
N GLY A 33 9.50 15.32 3.98
CA GLY A 33 10.02 14.40 5.00
C GLY A 33 9.40 14.56 6.39
N GLY A 34 10.01 13.96 7.41
CA GLY A 34 9.41 13.86 8.76
C GLY A 34 9.14 15.17 9.51
N SER A 35 9.67 16.31 9.05
CA SER A 35 9.52 17.61 9.70
C SER A 35 8.10 18.18 9.50
N PRO A 36 7.34 18.46 10.57
CA PRO A 36 6.00 19.04 10.46
C PRO A 36 6.02 20.45 9.86
N LEU A 37 7.07 21.25 10.10
CA LEU A 37 7.22 22.59 9.51
C LEU A 37 7.32 22.54 7.99
N HIS A 38 8.04 21.56 7.43
CA HIS A 38 8.13 21.39 5.98
C HIS A 38 6.78 20.96 5.39
N LYS A 39 6.04 20.07 6.07
CA LYS A 39 4.69 19.66 5.66
C LYS A 39 3.75 20.86 5.55
N TYR A 40 3.69 21.70 6.58
CA TYR A 40 2.84 22.89 6.55
C TYR A 40 3.26 23.90 5.48
N SER A 41 4.57 24.12 5.28
CA SER A 41 5.07 25.05 4.26
C SER A 41 4.72 24.61 2.84
N TYR A 42 4.94 23.34 2.49
CA TYR A 42 4.58 22.81 1.17
C TYR A 42 3.05 22.76 0.98
N GLY A 43 2.31 22.35 2.01
CA GLY A 43 0.85 22.39 1.99
C GLY A 43 0.31 23.81 1.74
N ALA A 44 0.91 24.83 2.37
CA ALA A 44 0.54 26.22 2.18
C ALA A 44 0.84 26.73 0.76
N ILE A 45 1.94 26.29 0.13
CA ILE A 45 2.22 26.58 -1.28
C ILE A 45 1.13 26.00 -2.18
N GLY A 46 0.73 24.73 -1.95
CA GLY A 46 -0.35 24.09 -2.68
C GLY A 46 -1.68 24.85 -2.57
N VAL A 47 -2.07 25.21 -1.35
CA VAL A 47 -3.27 26.02 -1.10
C VAL A 47 -3.16 27.40 -1.76
N GLY A 48 -1.99 28.04 -1.73
CA GLY A 48 -1.76 29.33 -2.36
C GLY A 48 -1.97 29.29 -3.89
N LEU A 49 -1.51 28.21 -4.54
CA LEU A 49 -1.73 28.00 -5.97
C LEU A 49 -3.21 27.79 -6.29
N ASP A 50 -3.93 27.02 -5.46
CA ASP A 50 -5.36 26.79 -5.66
C ASP A 50 -6.21 28.03 -5.39
N VAL A 51 -5.88 28.83 -4.38
CA VAL A 51 -6.56 30.11 -4.12
C VAL A 51 -6.39 31.05 -5.31
N SER A 52 -5.17 31.13 -5.85
CA SER A 52 -4.87 31.92 -7.05
C SER A 52 -5.70 31.45 -8.25
N LYS A 53 -5.83 30.13 -8.44
CA LYS A 53 -6.68 29.51 -9.46
C LYS A 53 -8.15 29.89 -9.31
N VAL A 54 -8.71 29.81 -8.11
CA VAL A 54 -10.11 30.18 -7.84
C VAL A 54 -10.35 31.68 -8.08
N ILE A 55 -9.40 32.54 -7.70
CA ILE A 55 -9.47 33.97 -7.98
C ILE A 55 -9.50 34.22 -9.50
N CYS A 56 -8.63 33.58 -10.28
CA CYS A 56 -8.64 33.67 -11.74
C CYS A 56 -9.97 33.20 -12.34
N LEU A 57 -10.56 32.12 -11.80
CA LEU A 57 -11.86 31.63 -12.26
C LEU A 57 -12.99 32.64 -12.04
N ILE A 58 -13.07 33.22 -10.82
CA ILE A 58 -14.09 34.22 -10.45
C ILE A 58 -13.90 35.50 -11.27
N LEU A 59 -12.65 35.99 -11.35
CA LEU A 59 -12.31 37.21 -12.08
C LEU A 59 -12.60 37.05 -13.57
N GLY A 60 -12.20 35.92 -14.17
CA GLY A 60 -12.47 35.59 -15.56
C GLY A 60 -13.95 35.57 -15.87
N ALA A 61 -14.74 34.84 -15.06
CA ALA A 61 -16.19 34.78 -15.22
C ALA A 61 -16.87 36.15 -15.07
N PHE A 62 -16.42 36.97 -14.10
CA PHE A 62 -16.96 38.30 -13.86
C PHE A 62 -16.63 39.29 -15.00
N LEU A 63 -15.39 39.31 -15.48
CA LEU A 63 -14.94 40.20 -16.55
C LEU A 63 -15.65 39.90 -17.88
N ILE A 64 -15.89 38.62 -18.18
CA ILE A 64 -16.66 38.20 -19.35
C ILE A 64 -18.13 38.68 -19.27
N GLN A 65 -18.73 38.72 -18.07
CA GLN A 65 -20.10 39.21 -17.91
C GLN A 65 -20.27 40.70 -18.22
N GLN A 66 -19.22 41.52 -18.13
CA GLN A 66 -19.34 42.96 -18.35
C GLN A 66 -19.49 43.34 -19.83
N ALA A 67 -19.25 42.41 -20.76
CA ALA A 67 -19.46 42.55 -22.21
C ALA A 67 -18.74 43.74 -22.90
N THR A 68 -17.76 44.37 -22.25
CA THR A 68 -16.90 45.40 -22.84
C THR A 68 -15.64 44.76 -23.44
N GLY A 69 -15.25 45.14 -24.67
CA GLY A 69 -14.20 44.46 -25.43
C GLY A 69 -12.86 44.24 -24.68
N THR A 70 -12.37 45.25 -23.96
CA THR A 70 -11.14 45.14 -23.15
C THR A 70 -11.28 44.21 -21.94
N PHE A 71 -12.45 44.20 -21.27
CA PHE A 71 -12.72 43.30 -20.15
C PHE A 71 -12.91 41.85 -20.60
N VAL A 72 -13.49 41.61 -21.79
CA VAL A 72 -13.59 40.26 -22.35
C VAL A 72 -12.21 39.66 -22.58
N VAL A 73 -11.27 40.42 -23.15
CA VAL A 73 -9.88 39.95 -23.37
C VAL A 73 -9.19 39.63 -22.03
N ALA A 74 -9.29 40.52 -21.04
CA ALA A 74 -8.73 40.28 -19.70
C ALA A 74 -9.37 39.04 -19.02
N GLY A 75 -10.67 38.83 -19.22
CA GLY A 75 -11.38 37.66 -18.74
C GLY A 75 -10.90 36.36 -19.39
N ILE A 76 -10.66 36.36 -20.70
CA ILE A 76 -10.09 35.20 -21.43
C ILE A 76 -8.68 34.90 -20.91
N VAL A 77 -7.82 35.90 -20.76
CA VAL A 77 -6.46 35.72 -20.21
C VAL A 77 -6.54 35.10 -18.82
N SER A 78 -7.46 35.57 -17.98
CA SER A 78 -7.68 35.01 -16.64
C SER A 78 -8.12 33.54 -16.69
N LEU A 79 -8.98 33.15 -17.64
CA LEU A 79 -9.37 31.75 -17.85
C LEU A 79 -8.23 30.88 -18.36
N VAL A 80 -7.34 31.41 -19.20
CA VAL A 80 -6.13 30.68 -19.65
C VAL A 80 -5.19 30.42 -18.47
N PHE A 81 -4.98 31.40 -17.59
CA PHE A 81 -4.23 31.20 -16.34
C PHE A 81 -4.90 30.18 -15.42
N TYR A 82 -6.23 30.23 -15.29
CA TYR A 82 -6.99 29.22 -14.56
C TYR A 82 -6.74 27.81 -15.14
N LEU A 83 -6.82 27.62 -16.46
CA LEU A 83 -6.56 26.34 -17.09
C LEU A 83 -5.14 25.84 -16.84
N ALA A 84 -4.14 26.72 -16.95
CA ALA A 84 -2.75 26.36 -16.66
C ALA A 84 -2.56 25.90 -15.20
N LEU A 85 -3.14 26.62 -14.24
CA LEU A 85 -3.11 26.23 -12.83
C LEU A 85 -3.92 24.96 -12.54
N SER A 86 -5.04 24.74 -13.24
CA SER A 86 -5.82 23.50 -13.16
C SER A 86 -5.05 22.29 -13.68
N LEU A 87 -4.20 22.44 -14.71
CA LEU A 87 -3.33 21.33 -15.17
C LEU A 87 -2.29 20.93 -14.12
N ILE A 88 -1.72 21.91 -13.41
CA ILE A 88 -0.78 21.66 -12.31
C ILE A 88 -1.50 20.97 -11.15
N SER A 89 -2.68 21.46 -10.78
CA SER A 89 -3.57 20.88 -9.76
C SER A 89 -3.98 19.44 -10.10
N TRP A 90 -4.32 19.20 -11.36
CA TRP A 90 -4.67 17.88 -11.86
C TRP A 90 -3.50 16.90 -11.76
N ALA A 91 -2.31 17.30 -12.21
CA ALA A 91 -1.11 16.47 -12.09
C ALA A 91 -0.80 16.13 -10.62
N ALA A 92 -1.04 17.08 -9.71
CA ALA A 92 -0.89 16.86 -8.28
C ALA A 92 -1.94 15.89 -7.71
N GLY A 93 -3.23 16.07 -8.02
CA GLY A 93 -4.29 15.15 -7.60
C GLY A 93 -4.05 13.71 -8.11
N TRP A 94 -3.59 13.57 -9.34
CA TRP A 94 -3.20 12.28 -9.90
C TRP A 94 -2.00 11.66 -9.15
N GLY A 95 -0.96 12.45 -8.89
CA GLY A 95 0.20 12.00 -8.11
C GLY A 95 -0.18 11.51 -6.70
N PHE A 96 -1.07 12.21 -6.02
CA PHE A 96 -1.48 11.84 -4.66
C PHE A 96 -2.24 10.53 -4.63
N THR A 97 -3.21 10.39 -5.52
CA THR A 97 -4.01 9.16 -5.61
C THR A 97 -3.10 7.96 -5.94
N LEU A 98 -2.08 8.13 -6.79
CA LEU A 98 -1.08 7.10 -7.02
C LEU A 98 -0.29 6.73 -5.77
N VAL A 99 0.21 7.72 -5.02
CA VAL A 99 0.98 7.48 -3.78
C VAL A 99 0.13 6.75 -2.74
N VAL A 100 -1.12 7.19 -2.53
CA VAL A 100 -2.02 6.55 -1.56
C VAL A 100 -2.35 5.13 -2.00
N THR A 101 -2.74 4.93 -3.26
CA THR A 101 -3.04 3.59 -3.80
C THR A 101 -1.82 2.69 -3.68
N GLN A 102 -0.62 3.17 -4.00
CA GLN A 102 0.61 2.39 -3.84
C GLN A 102 0.92 2.06 -2.38
N HIS A 103 0.63 2.97 -1.44
CA HIS A 103 0.79 2.68 -0.02
C HIS A 103 -0.13 1.55 0.45
N TYR A 104 -1.39 1.58 0.05
CA TYR A 104 -2.34 0.49 0.32
C TYR A 104 -1.94 -0.83 -0.33
N GLU A 105 -1.53 -0.79 -1.60
CA GLU A 105 -1.07 -1.97 -2.33
C GLU A 105 0.19 -2.57 -1.69
N ASN A 106 1.12 -1.73 -1.23
CA ASN A 106 2.28 -2.20 -0.49
C ASN A 106 1.86 -2.86 0.83
N GLN A 107 0.97 -2.25 1.62
CA GLN A 107 0.48 -2.87 2.86
C GLN A 107 -0.23 -4.22 2.59
N ALA A 108 -1.08 -4.27 1.57
CA ALA A 108 -1.75 -5.50 1.14
C ALA A 108 -0.74 -6.55 0.68
N PHE A 109 0.31 -6.14 -0.04
CA PHE A 109 1.42 -7.01 -0.42
C PHE A 109 2.15 -7.55 0.81
N GLN A 110 2.43 -6.71 1.81
CA GLN A 110 3.06 -7.15 3.06
C GLN A 110 2.21 -8.19 3.80
N GLN A 111 0.89 -8.08 3.70
CA GLN A 111 -0.08 -8.99 4.33
C GLN A 111 -0.47 -10.18 3.45
N SER A 112 0.05 -10.26 2.23
CA SER A 112 -0.32 -11.32 1.30
C SER A 112 0.15 -12.69 1.82
N THR A 113 -0.68 -13.72 1.62
CA THR A 113 -0.36 -15.11 2.00
C THR A 113 0.93 -15.58 1.36
N GLN A 114 1.26 -15.10 0.15
CA GLN A 114 2.49 -15.47 -0.54
C GLN A 114 3.72 -14.92 0.16
N ARG A 115 3.71 -13.65 0.61
CA ARG A 115 4.82 -13.10 1.39
C ARG A 115 4.92 -13.77 2.77
N GLN A 116 3.78 -14.04 3.41
CA GLN A 116 3.74 -14.73 4.70
C GLN A 116 4.28 -16.16 4.61
N ALA A 117 3.95 -16.90 3.54
CA ALA A 117 4.47 -18.26 3.32
C ALA A 117 6.00 -18.25 3.14
N VAL A 118 6.52 -17.35 2.31
CA VAL A 118 7.98 -17.24 2.10
C VAL A 118 8.68 -16.77 3.39
N GLN A 119 8.07 -15.87 4.15
CA GLN A 119 8.60 -15.46 5.45
C GLN A 119 8.63 -16.64 6.45
N ALA A 120 7.57 -17.47 6.48
CA ALA A 120 7.54 -18.67 7.29
C ALA A 120 8.64 -19.68 6.88
N ASP A 121 8.86 -19.87 5.57
CA ASP A 121 9.94 -20.74 5.07
C ASP A 121 11.33 -20.24 5.50
N VAL A 122 11.54 -18.91 5.51
CA VAL A 122 12.77 -18.29 6.02
C VAL A 122 12.91 -18.51 7.52
N ASP A 123 11.83 -18.35 8.30
CA ASP A 123 11.82 -18.55 9.74
C ASP A 123 12.08 -20.02 10.12
N ASP A 124 11.53 -20.96 9.34
CA ASP A 124 11.81 -22.40 9.46
C ASP A 124 13.28 -22.70 9.15
N ALA A 125 13.84 -22.13 8.08
CA ALA A 125 15.26 -22.29 7.76
C ALA A 125 16.19 -21.69 8.83
N ILE A 126 15.80 -20.57 9.45
CA ILE A 126 16.52 -19.98 10.60
C ILE A 126 16.46 -20.92 11.80
N THR A 127 15.29 -21.51 12.06
CA THR A 127 15.08 -22.45 13.16
C THR A 127 15.95 -23.70 12.99
N GLU A 128 16.06 -24.23 11.77
CA GLU A 128 16.91 -25.39 11.50
C GLU A 128 18.40 -25.06 11.64
N VAL A 129 18.83 -23.86 11.24
CA VAL A 129 20.21 -23.38 11.52
C VAL A 129 20.46 -23.27 13.02
N LYS A 130 19.49 -22.77 13.80
CA LYS A 130 19.59 -22.66 15.26
C LYS A 130 19.65 -24.04 15.92
N ARG A 131 18.91 -25.02 15.40
CA ARG A 131 18.95 -26.42 15.87
C ARG A 131 20.36 -27.02 15.75
N PHE A 132 21.06 -26.76 14.66
CA PHE A 132 22.41 -27.27 14.43
C PHE A 132 23.54 -26.31 14.84
N SER A 133 23.22 -25.12 15.36
CA SER A 133 24.23 -24.13 15.76
C SER A 133 25.25 -24.62 16.79
N PRO A 134 24.94 -25.57 17.71
CA PRO A 134 25.96 -26.13 18.59
C PRO A 134 27.11 -26.81 17.84
N TYR A 135 26.88 -27.27 16.61
CA TYR A 135 27.87 -27.96 15.77
C TYR A 135 28.51 -27.03 14.73
N ALA A 136 28.42 -25.71 14.92
CA ALA A 136 28.92 -24.73 13.95
C ALA A 136 30.46 -24.67 13.90
N ASP A 137 31.16 -25.04 14.97
CA ASP A 137 32.62 -24.93 15.04
C ASP A 137 33.31 -25.93 14.10
N PRO A 138 34.05 -25.45 13.08
CA PRO A 138 34.80 -26.32 12.18
C PRO A 138 35.97 -27.04 12.87
N THR A 139 36.41 -26.56 14.04
CA THR A 139 37.53 -27.14 14.80
C THR A 139 37.13 -28.47 15.40
N GLU A 140 35.97 -28.54 16.04
CA GLU A 140 35.43 -29.78 16.62
C GLU A 140 35.21 -30.86 15.56
N ALA A 141 34.70 -30.49 14.37
CA ALA A 141 34.51 -31.43 13.26
C ALA A 141 35.83 -32.00 12.73
N LYS A 142 36.87 -31.16 12.63
CA LYS A 142 38.23 -31.60 12.24
C LYS A 142 38.87 -32.49 13.29
N GLU A 143 38.69 -32.17 14.57
CA GLU A 143 39.19 -32.99 15.67
C GLU A 143 38.49 -34.35 15.70
N ALA A 144 37.17 -34.38 15.54
CA ALA A 144 36.38 -35.60 15.43
C ALA A 144 36.82 -36.46 14.24
N GLN A 145 37.12 -35.84 13.09
CA GLN A 145 37.65 -36.55 11.91
C GLN A 145 39.02 -37.19 12.20
N SER A 146 39.93 -36.45 12.84
CA SER A 146 41.25 -36.97 13.23
C SER A 146 41.12 -38.12 14.24
N LYS A 147 40.29 -37.95 15.27
CA LYS A 147 40.01 -38.98 16.29
C LYS A 147 39.36 -40.21 15.68
N GLN A 148 38.45 -40.04 14.72
CA GLN A 148 37.84 -41.16 14.01
C GLN A 148 38.90 -41.98 13.25
N ALA A 149 39.82 -41.32 12.54
CA ALA A 149 40.90 -41.99 11.83
C ALA A 149 41.84 -42.75 12.78
N GLU A 150 42.18 -42.14 13.92
CA GLU A 150 42.99 -42.79 14.96
C GLU A 150 42.27 -44.02 15.55
N LEU A 151 41.01 -43.87 15.96
CA LEU A 151 40.22 -44.97 16.53
C LEU A 151 40.00 -46.10 15.52
N GLN A 152 39.81 -45.77 14.25
CA GLN A 152 39.71 -46.76 13.17
C GLN A 152 41.03 -47.54 13.03
N ALA A 153 42.18 -46.86 13.06
CA ALA A 153 43.48 -47.51 13.02
C ALA A 153 43.72 -48.40 14.26
N GLN A 154 43.28 -47.98 15.45
CA GLN A 154 43.33 -48.80 16.67
C GLN A 154 42.44 -50.03 16.56
N LEU A 155 41.22 -49.87 16.02
CA LEU A 155 40.28 -50.97 15.79
C LEU A 155 40.84 -51.97 14.78
N ASP A 156 41.40 -51.49 13.67
CA ASP A 156 42.02 -52.33 12.64
C ASP A 156 43.25 -53.07 13.18
N THR A 157 44.07 -52.40 13.99
CA THR A 157 45.21 -53.02 14.69
C THR A 157 44.75 -54.11 15.65
N LEU A 158 43.68 -53.86 16.43
CA LEU A 158 43.11 -54.84 17.34
C LEU A 158 42.58 -56.06 16.58
N TRP A 159 41.87 -55.84 15.48
CA TRP A 159 41.36 -56.90 14.61
C TRP A 159 42.48 -57.74 13.97
N ALA A 160 43.59 -57.10 13.58
CA ALA A 160 44.75 -57.75 12.98
C ALA A 160 45.69 -58.42 14.00
N SER A 161 45.60 -58.05 15.29
CA SER A 161 46.46 -58.58 16.34
C SER A 161 46.29 -60.10 16.53
N SER A 162 47.36 -60.78 16.97
CA SER A 162 47.29 -62.22 17.28
C SER A 162 46.37 -62.45 18.48
N ALA A 163 45.36 -63.31 18.31
CA ALA A 163 44.53 -63.73 19.42
C ALA A 163 45.36 -64.52 20.45
N LEU A 164 45.08 -64.29 21.73
CA LEU A 164 45.66 -65.01 22.86
C LEU A 164 44.61 -65.94 23.40
N ASN A 165 44.97 -67.18 23.75
CA ASN A 165 44.05 -68.10 24.42
C ASN A 165 43.90 -67.77 25.92
N SER A 166 43.09 -68.57 26.63
CA SER A 166 42.84 -68.42 28.07
C SER A 166 44.09 -68.52 28.96
N ARG A 167 45.21 -69.00 28.43
CA ARG A 167 46.51 -69.09 29.13
C ARG A 167 47.49 -68.01 28.68
N GLY A 168 47.05 -67.03 27.89
CA GLY A 168 47.88 -65.92 27.39
C GLY A 168 48.83 -66.30 26.25
N ARG A 169 48.70 -67.49 25.63
CA ARG A 169 49.55 -67.90 24.50
C ARG A 169 48.91 -67.51 23.17
N ARG A 170 49.75 -67.09 22.21
CA ARG A 170 49.32 -66.78 20.83
C ARG A 170 48.72 -68.02 20.16
N THR A 171 47.60 -67.84 19.47
CA THR A 171 46.90 -68.93 18.76
C THR A 171 47.37 -69.11 17.32
N GLY A 172 48.12 -68.16 16.76
CA GLY A 172 48.48 -68.11 15.34
C GLY A 172 47.36 -67.57 14.43
N GLN A 173 46.19 -67.25 15.00
CA GLN A 173 45.09 -66.59 14.29
C GLN A 173 44.93 -65.15 14.76
N SER A 174 44.40 -64.28 13.89
CA SER A 174 44.05 -62.91 14.27
C SER A 174 42.79 -62.90 15.16
N VAL A 175 42.61 -61.83 15.94
CA VAL A 175 41.37 -61.60 16.69
C VAL A 175 40.16 -61.66 15.76
N ARG A 176 40.25 -61.11 14.55
CA ARG A 176 39.17 -61.15 13.55
C ARG A 176 38.80 -62.56 13.13
N SER A 177 39.81 -63.39 12.81
CA SER A 177 39.58 -64.79 12.43
C SER A 177 38.98 -65.59 13.58
N GLN A 178 39.46 -65.37 14.81
CA GLN A 178 39.03 -66.13 15.98
C GLN A 178 37.60 -65.78 16.43
N LEU A 179 37.16 -64.55 16.17
CA LEU A 179 35.80 -64.08 16.44
C LEU A 179 34.85 -64.23 15.24
N GLY A 180 35.35 -64.61 14.05
CA GLY A 180 34.54 -64.60 12.83
C GLY A 180 34.15 -63.20 12.35
N GLY A 181 34.80 -62.16 12.86
CA GLY A 181 34.55 -60.76 12.49
C GLY A 181 33.28 -60.13 13.06
N PHE A 182 32.67 -60.71 14.08
CA PHE A 182 31.47 -60.16 14.71
C PHE A 182 31.54 -60.12 16.24
N CYS A 183 30.77 -59.21 16.82
CA CYS A 183 30.45 -59.11 18.25
C CYS A 183 28.96 -58.73 18.37
N PRO A 184 28.21 -59.23 19.38
CA PRO A 184 28.64 -60.03 20.53
C PRO A 184 28.60 -61.56 20.30
N GLY A 185 29.18 -62.32 21.25
CA GLY A 185 29.12 -63.79 21.27
C GLY A 185 29.50 -64.37 22.64
N THR A 186 29.44 -65.69 22.81
CA THR A 186 29.53 -66.36 24.12
C THR A 186 30.89 -66.99 24.42
N SER A 187 31.79 -67.10 23.43
CA SER A 187 33.09 -67.76 23.61
C SER A 187 34.03 -66.96 24.51
N TRP A 188 35.07 -67.61 25.05
CA TRP A 188 36.10 -66.93 25.85
C TRP A 188 36.73 -65.74 25.10
N TYR A 189 36.97 -65.89 23.79
CA TYR A 189 37.51 -64.82 22.96
C TYR A 189 36.55 -63.63 22.84
N HIS A 190 35.24 -63.88 22.71
CA HIS A 190 34.25 -62.80 22.70
C HIS A 190 34.26 -62.03 24.03
N LYS A 191 34.28 -62.74 25.16
CA LYS A 191 34.36 -62.10 26.49
C LYS A 191 35.64 -61.29 26.68
N ARG A 192 36.76 -61.71 26.07
CA ARG A 192 38.05 -61.03 26.18
C ARG A 192 38.16 -59.77 25.31
N TYR A 193 37.66 -59.81 24.08
CA TYR A 193 37.94 -58.78 23.07
C TYR A 193 36.73 -57.91 22.71
N CYS A 194 35.49 -58.44 22.77
CA CYS A 194 34.34 -57.70 22.26
C CYS A 194 34.02 -56.42 23.04
N SER A 195 34.28 -56.36 24.34
CA SER A 195 34.05 -55.13 25.12
C SER A 195 34.91 -53.97 24.62
N GLN A 196 36.17 -54.24 24.27
CA GLN A 196 37.09 -53.22 23.74
C GLN A 196 36.74 -52.84 22.30
N ILE A 197 36.39 -53.81 21.46
CA ILE A 197 35.93 -53.60 20.09
C ILE A 197 34.67 -52.72 20.08
N GLN A 198 33.65 -53.08 20.86
CA GLN A 198 32.40 -52.31 20.96
C GLN A 198 32.63 -50.90 21.53
N ALA A 199 33.55 -50.73 22.48
CA ALA A 199 33.90 -49.41 23.00
C ALA A 199 34.57 -48.52 21.92
N LEU A 200 35.45 -49.08 21.09
CA LEU A 200 36.05 -48.37 19.96
C LEU A 200 35.01 -48.03 18.88
N GLU A 201 34.16 -48.99 18.51
CA GLU A 201 33.08 -48.79 17.54
C GLU A 201 32.09 -47.71 18.00
N SER A 202 31.73 -47.70 19.29
CA SER A 202 30.86 -46.67 19.87
C SER A 202 31.47 -45.27 19.76
N LYS A 203 32.76 -45.10 20.10
CA LYS A 203 33.47 -43.82 19.95
C LYS A 203 33.64 -43.40 18.50
N ILE A 204 33.82 -44.34 17.57
CA ILE A 204 33.83 -44.05 16.13
C ILE A 204 32.46 -43.51 15.70
N GLN A 205 31.37 -44.12 16.18
CA GLN A 205 30.01 -43.71 15.85
C GLN A 205 29.67 -42.32 16.42
N GLU A 206 30.14 -42.01 17.63
CA GLU A 206 30.02 -40.68 18.24
C GLU A 206 30.69 -39.61 17.38
N ASN A 207 31.95 -39.81 16.98
CA ASN A 207 32.67 -38.87 16.12
C ASN A 207 32.04 -38.73 14.73
N LYS A 208 31.53 -39.83 14.14
CA LYS A 208 30.75 -39.78 12.88
C LYS A 208 29.49 -38.94 13.02
N THR A 209 28.80 -39.03 14.16
CA THR A 209 27.60 -38.26 14.44
C THR A 209 27.92 -36.77 14.55
N LEU A 210 29.01 -36.41 15.23
CA LEU A 210 29.50 -35.02 15.31
C LEU A 210 29.80 -34.44 13.92
N MET A 211 30.53 -35.17 13.08
CA MET A 211 30.80 -34.76 11.70
C MET A 211 29.52 -34.64 10.86
N GLY A 212 28.58 -35.58 11.01
CA GLY A 212 27.28 -35.54 10.34
C GLY A 212 26.45 -34.32 10.72
N ASN A 213 26.43 -33.97 12.01
CA ASN A 213 25.74 -32.79 12.51
C ASN A 213 26.38 -31.48 12.01
N HIS A 214 27.71 -31.40 11.93
CA HIS A 214 28.39 -30.26 11.32
C HIS A 214 28.06 -30.12 9.83
N ALA A 215 28.00 -31.22 9.08
CA ALA A 215 27.57 -31.20 7.68
C ALA A 215 26.11 -30.74 7.54
N ALA A 216 25.22 -31.18 8.44
CA ALA A 216 23.83 -30.75 8.50
C ALA A 216 23.71 -29.24 8.81
N TYR A 217 24.55 -28.71 9.71
CA TYR A 217 24.66 -27.26 9.95
C TYR A 217 25.00 -26.51 8.66
N LEU A 218 26.04 -26.93 7.93
CA LEU A 218 26.45 -26.26 6.69
C LEU A 218 25.35 -26.32 5.61
N ALA A 219 24.65 -27.44 5.49
CA ALA A 219 23.51 -27.59 4.60
C ALA A 219 22.35 -26.65 4.99
N ALA A 220 22.03 -26.54 6.29
CA ALA A 220 21.02 -25.63 6.81
C ALA A 220 21.39 -24.16 6.54
N VAL A 221 22.65 -23.77 6.74
CA VAL A 221 23.13 -22.41 6.42
C VAL A 221 22.98 -22.11 4.93
N LYS A 222 23.36 -23.06 4.06
CA LYS A 222 23.20 -22.92 2.61
C LYS A 222 21.72 -22.78 2.21
N HIS A 223 20.83 -23.59 2.81
CA HIS A 223 19.39 -23.52 2.57
C HIS A 223 18.81 -22.17 3.01
N LYS A 224 19.14 -21.71 4.23
CA LYS A 224 18.75 -20.38 4.73
C LYS A 224 19.19 -19.27 3.79
N ASN A 225 20.44 -19.29 3.33
CA ASN A 225 20.95 -18.27 2.41
C ASN A 225 20.23 -18.30 1.06
N ALA A 226 19.85 -19.48 0.56
CA ALA A 226 19.04 -19.62 -0.65
C ALA A 226 17.63 -19.05 -0.46
N MET A 227 16.99 -19.29 0.69
CA MET A 227 15.67 -18.74 1.00
C MET A 227 15.69 -17.22 1.15
N ILE A 228 16.68 -16.66 1.87
CA ILE A 228 16.85 -15.20 2.00
C ILE A 228 17.09 -14.56 0.61
N LYS A 229 17.90 -15.20 -0.24
CA LYS A 229 18.10 -14.74 -1.61
C LYS A 229 16.80 -14.78 -2.42
N GLY A 230 16.02 -15.86 -2.30
CA GLY A 230 14.71 -15.99 -2.94
C GLY A 230 13.73 -14.92 -2.49
N LEU A 231 13.70 -14.58 -1.19
CA LEU A 231 12.89 -13.48 -0.67
C LEU A 231 13.32 -12.13 -1.29
N GLY A 232 14.62 -11.88 -1.37
CA GLY A 232 15.15 -10.68 -2.03
C GLY A 232 14.79 -10.61 -3.52
N GLU A 233 14.83 -11.75 -4.22
CA GLU A 233 14.40 -11.85 -5.62
C GLU A 233 12.90 -11.60 -5.76
N ILE A 234 12.05 -12.08 -4.86
CA ILE A 234 10.59 -11.80 -4.85
C ILE A 234 10.31 -10.30 -4.65
N GLU A 235 11.06 -9.62 -3.78
CA GLU A 235 10.92 -8.17 -3.54
C GLU A 235 11.43 -7.32 -4.72
N SER A 236 12.47 -7.76 -5.43
CA SER A 236 13.13 -6.97 -6.48
C SER A 236 12.69 -7.29 -7.91
N SER A 237 12.20 -8.51 -8.18
CA SER A 237 11.81 -8.95 -9.54
C SER A 237 10.35 -8.70 -9.89
N GLY A 238 9.51 -8.28 -8.94
CA GLY A 238 8.08 -8.13 -9.19
C GLY A 238 7.39 -9.45 -9.63
N SER A 239 8.03 -10.60 -9.40
CA SER A 239 7.53 -11.93 -9.75
C SER A 239 6.33 -12.38 -8.91
N VAL A 240 5.98 -11.60 -7.88
CA VAL A 240 4.64 -11.66 -7.31
C VAL A 240 3.71 -11.04 -8.33
N ASN A 241 2.87 -11.91 -8.91
CA ASN A 241 1.83 -11.56 -9.86
C ASN A 241 1.15 -10.26 -9.40
N HIS A 242 1.45 -9.13 -10.05
CA HIS A 242 1.06 -7.80 -9.56
C HIS A 242 -0.45 -7.70 -9.34
N GLY A 243 -1.23 -8.53 -10.06
CA GLY A 243 -2.67 -8.67 -9.87
C GLY A 243 -3.12 -9.32 -8.55
N SER A 244 -2.25 -9.83 -7.68
CA SER A 244 -2.67 -10.48 -6.43
C SER A 244 -2.84 -9.53 -5.23
N TYR A 245 -2.22 -8.36 -5.27
CA TYR A 245 -2.27 -7.35 -4.19
C TYR A 245 -2.76 -5.97 -4.65
N MET A 246 -3.05 -5.81 -5.94
CA MET A 246 -3.74 -4.62 -6.46
C MET A 246 -5.19 -4.53 -5.96
N HIS A 247 -5.73 -3.32 -5.90
CA HIS A 247 -7.11 -3.11 -5.45
C HIS A 247 -8.10 -3.90 -6.34
N PRO A 248 -9.10 -4.64 -5.78
CA PRO A 248 -10.00 -5.52 -6.53
C PRO A 248 -10.75 -4.85 -7.68
N LEU A 249 -11.04 -3.55 -7.54
CA LEU A 249 -11.64 -2.74 -8.59
C LEU A 249 -10.78 -2.70 -9.87
N PHE A 250 -9.46 -2.54 -9.76
CA PHE A 250 -8.57 -2.49 -10.92
C PHE A 250 -8.40 -3.87 -11.56
N ILE A 251 -8.38 -4.93 -10.74
CA ILE A 251 -8.33 -6.32 -11.21
C ILE A 251 -9.60 -6.65 -11.99
N GLY A 252 -10.77 -6.38 -11.41
CA GLY A 252 -12.06 -6.64 -12.04
C GLY A 252 -12.24 -5.85 -13.34
N MET A 253 -11.90 -4.56 -13.35
CA MET A 253 -11.94 -3.75 -14.56
C MET A 253 -10.90 -4.23 -15.60
N GLY A 254 -9.70 -4.63 -15.18
CA GLY A 254 -8.70 -5.21 -16.08
C GLY A 254 -9.21 -6.48 -16.76
N ALA A 255 -9.91 -7.35 -16.02
CA ALA A 255 -10.55 -8.54 -16.57
C ALA A 255 -11.68 -8.21 -17.55
N ILE A 256 -12.51 -7.21 -17.25
CA ILE A 256 -13.61 -6.77 -18.14
C ILE A 256 -13.09 -6.13 -19.43
N PHE A 257 -11.99 -5.35 -19.34
CA PHE A 257 -11.42 -4.62 -20.47
C PHE A 257 -10.23 -5.35 -21.13
N GLU A 258 -9.98 -6.61 -20.79
CA GLU A 258 -8.85 -7.41 -21.27
C GLU A 258 -7.51 -6.64 -21.25
N THR A 259 -7.28 -5.89 -20.17
CA THR A 259 -6.15 -4.98 -20.03
C THR A 259 -5.46 -5.20 -18.69
N GLU A 260 -4.16 -4.94 -18.62
CA GLU A 260 -3.41 -5.02 -17.36
C GLU A 260 -4.03 -4.09 -16.28
N PRO A 261 -4.29 -4.60 -15.05
CA PRO A 261 -4.85 -3.81 -13.96
C PRO A 261 -4.07 -2.53 -13.65
N GLN A 262 -2.74 -2.55 -13.84
CA GLN A 262 -1.85 -1.40 -13.71
C GLN A 262 -2.26 -0.25 -14.67
N SER A 263 -2.53 -0.58 -15.93
CA SER A 263 -2.96 0.39 -16.94
C SER A 263 -4.34 0.97 -16.61
N VAL A 264 -5.26 0.12 -16.13
CA VAL A 264 -6.58 0.56 -15.68
C VAL A 264 -6.49 1.52 -14.50
N LYS A 265 -5.63 1.23 -13.50
CA LYS A 265 -5.35 2.11 -12.36
C LYS A 265 -4.91 3.50 -12.84
N TYR A 266 -3.89 3.57 -13.70
CA TYR A 266 -3.41 4.86 -14.19
C TYR A 266 -4.48 5.63 -14.94
N ARG A 267 -5.21 4.97 -15.85
CA ARG A 267 -6.26 5.61 -16.67
C ARG A 267 -7.44 6.10 -15.82
N LEU A 268 -7.92 5.28 -14.88
CA LEU A 268 -9.06 5.64 -14.04
C LEU A 268 -8.72 6.79 -13.10
N LEU A 269 -7.57 6.72 -12.41
CA LEU A 269 -7.13 7.78 -11.50
C LEU A 269 -6.87 9.10 -12.23
N LEU A 270 -6.29 9.02 -13.43
CA LEU A 270 -6.07 10.18 -14.29
C LEU A 270 -7.41 10.83 -14.67
N LEU A 271 -8.37 10.01 -15.10
CA LEU A 271 -9.70 10.45 -15.53
C LEU A 271 -10.49 11.06 -14.36
N THR A 272 -10.53 10.41 -13.20
CA THR A 272 -11.28 10.92 -12.04
C THR A 272 -10.69 12.22 -11.51
N SER A 273 -9.36 12.34 -11.47
CA SER A 273 -8.70 13.59 -11.11
C SER A 273 -9.01 14.72 -12.12
N ALA A 274 -9.03 14.42 -13.42
CA ALA A 274 -9.40 15.39 -14.46
C ALA A 274 -10.87 15.83 -14.32
N MET A 275 -11.77 14.88 -14.04
CA MET A 275 -13.19 15.15 -13.86
C MET A 275 -13.45 16.07 -12.66
N ILE A 276 -12.74 15.89 -11.54
CA ILE A 276 -12.87 16.75 -10.35
C ILE A 276 -12.55 18.21 -10.70
N GLU A 277 -11.44 18.46 -11.40
CA GLU A 277 -11.03 19.82 -11.80
C GLU A 277 -11.99 20.44 -12.83
N LEU A 278 -12.33 19.70 -13.89
CA LEU A 278 -13.15 20.19 -14.98
C LEU A 278 -14.61 20.43 -14.56
N LEU A 279 -15.21 19.48 -13.83
CA LEU A 279 -16.60 19.61 -13.38
C LEU A 279 -16.74 20.70 -12.31
N GLY A 280 -15.75 20.84 -11.41
CA GLY A 280 -15.74 21.91 -10.41
C GLY A 280 -15.77 23.30 -11.04
N GLY A 281 -14.85 23.54 -11.99
CA GLY A 281 -14.82 24.79 -12.75
C GLY A 281 -16.09 25.03 -13.56
N LEU A 282 -16.55 24.01 -14.30
CA LEU A 282 -17.70 24.10 -15.17
C LEU A 282 -18.99 24.43 -14.40
N PHE A 283 -19.29 23.68 -13.33
CA PHE A 283 -20.50 23.91 -12.54
C PHE A 283 -20.49 25.27 -11.85
N PHE A 284 -19.32 25.69 -11.35
CA PHE A 284 -19.16 26.99 -10.71
C PHE A 284 -19.34 28.14 -11.70
N VAL A 285 -18.67 28.09 -12.87
CA VAL A 285 -18.78 29.11 -13.92
C VAL A 285 -20.19 29.16 -14.50
N MET A 286 -20.81 28.00 -14.77
CA MET A 286 -22.21 27.94 -15.23
C MET A 286 -23.15 28.59 -14.20
N GLY A 287 -22.98 28.29 -12.91
CA GLY A 287 -23.77 28.91 -11.84
C GLY A 287 -23.61 30.43 -11.75
N ILE A 288 -22.44 30.96 -12.10
CA ILE A 288 -22.15 32.41 -12.16
C ILE A 288 -22.74 33.05 -13.42
N LEU A 289 -22.47 32.48 -14.60
CA LEU A 289 -22.87 32.99 -15.92
C LEU A 289 -24.38 32.96 -16.15
N LEU A 290 -25.09 32.02 -15.51
CA LEU A 290 -26.55 31.93 -15.56
C LEU A 290 -27.22 32.99 -14.68
N LYS A 291 -26.98 34.28 -14.96
CA LYS A 291 -27.82 35.39 -14.49
C LYS A 291 -29.02 35.53 -15.43
N ARG A 292 -30.20 35.08 -15.01
CA ARG A 292 -31.44 35.48 -15.67
C ARG A 292 -31.83 36.87 -15.14
N LYS A 293 -32.06 37.82 -16.07
CA LYS A 293 -32.87 39.03 -15.84
C LYS A 293 -34.32 38.63 -15.53
N GLN A 294 -34.58 37.91 -14.44
CA GLN A 294 -35.94 37.62 -14.00
C GLN A 294 -36.43 38.78 -13.13
N LYS A 295 -37.04 39.77 -13.78
CA LYS A 295 -38.09 40.56 -13.13
C LYS A 295 -39.23 39.59 -12.89
N TYR A 296 -39.43 39.16 -11.65
CA TYR A 296 -40.65 38.43 -11.29
C TYR A 296 -41.81 39.40 -11.47
N SER A 297 -42.81 39.05 -12.27
CA SER A 297 -44.09 39.74 -12.16
C SER A 297 -44.73 39.32 -10.84
N ILE A 298 -45.47 40.24 -10.22
CA ILE A 298 -46.20 39.98 -8.95
C ILE A 298 -47.05 38.71 -9.07
N SER A 299 -47.59 38.43 -10.26
CA SER A 299 -48.35 37.21 -10.55
C SER A 299 -47.57 35.90 -10.36
N GLU A 300 -46.26 35.87 -10.67
CA GLU A 300 -45.42 34.69 -10.47
C GLU A 300 -45.10 34.47 -8.99
N ILE A 301 -44.99 35.55 -8.20
CA ILE A 301 -44.76 35.49 -6.75
C ILE A 301 -46.01 34.93 -6.05
N VAL A 302 -47.18 35.46 -6.41
CA VAL A 302 -48.47 34.98 -5.89
C VAL A 302 -48.67 33.50 -6.25
N ALA A 303 -48.40 33.09 -7.49
CA ALA A 303 -48.54 31.69 -7.89
C ALA A 303 -47.62 30.73 -7.10
N MET A 304 -46.38 31.15 -6.81
CA MET A 304 -45.46 30.36 -5.98
C MET A 304 -45.92 30.29 -4.52
N GLU A 305 -46.51 31.36 -3.98
CA GLU A 305 -47.04 31.41 -2.62
C GLU A 305 -48.28 30.52 -2.46
N THR A 306 -49.19 30.54 -3.46
CA THR A 306 -50.34 29.62 -3.52
C THR A 306 -49.89 28.16 -3.58
N GLN A 307 -48.87 27.84 -4.39
CA GLN A 307 -48.33 26.49 -4.50
C GLN A 307 -47.68 26.02 -3.19
N LYS A 308 -46.97 26.92 -2.49
CA LYS A 308 -46.39 26.64 -1.17
C LYS A 308 -47.48 26.37 -0.13
N HIS A 309 -48.56 27.14 -0.11
CA HIS A 309 -49.69 26.88 0.79
C HIS A 309 -50.37 25.54 0.50
N GLN A 310 -50.61 25.22 -0.77
CA GLN A 310 -51.15 23.90 -1.14
C GLN A 310 -50.28 22.73 -0.66
N MET A 311 -48.95 22.85 -0.76
CA MET A 311 -48.03 21.82 -0.26
C MET A 311 -48.03 21.73 1.27
N LEU A 312 -48.09 22.85 1.99
CA LEU A 312 -48.14 22.87 3.45
C LEU A 312 -49.46 22.31 3.99
N THR A 313 -50.58 22.60 3.32
CA THR A 313 -51.89 22.02 3.63
C THR A 313 -51.91 20.52 3.36
N ALA A 314 -51.29 20.06 2.26
CA ALA A 314 -51.16 18.63 1.96
C ALA A 314 -50.30 17.86 2.99
N LEU A 315 -49.40 18.57 3.70
CA LEU A 315 -48.58 18.02 4.78
C LEU A 315 -49.25 18.10 6.17
N GLY A 316 -50.53 18.48 6.24
CA GLY A 316 -51.30 18.53 7.49
C GLY A 316 -50.93 19.71 8.40
N VAL A 317 -50.16 20.68 7.90
CA VAL A 317 -49.82 21.90 8.63
C VAL A 317 -50.96 22.90 8.45
N ASN A 318 -51.69 23.21 9.53
CA ASN A 318 -52.70 24.27 9.52
C ASN A 318 -51.99 25.62 9.36
N VAL A 319 -52.01 26.16 8.14
CA VAL A 319 -51.57 27.52 7.86
C VAL A 319 -52.74 28.45 8.19
N ILE A 320 -52.57 29.31 9.18
CA ILE A 320 -53.53 30.39 9.48
C ILE A 320 -53.35 31.43 8.38
N ASP A 321 -54.37 31.60 7.54
CA ASP A 321 -54.41 32.65 6.52
C ASP A 321 -54.51 34.01 7.22
N LEU A 322 -53.46 34.82 7.12
CA LEU A 322 -53.49 36.22 7.54
C LEU A 322 -54.13 37.05 6.43
N GLU A 323 -55.44 36.87 6.22
CA GLU A 323 -56.25 37.81 5.47
C GLU A 323 -56.32 39.15 6.23
N LYS A 324 -55.47 40.10 5.80
CA LYS A 324 -55.57 41.59 5.86
C LYS A 324 -54.15 42.15 5.66
N THR A 325 -53.83 43.10 4.79
CA THR A 325 -54.57 44.15 4.08
C THR A 325 -53.61 44.77 3.05
N GLU A 326 -54.12 45.09 1.87
CA GLU A 326 -53.63 46.10 0.90
C GLU A 326 -52.11 46.33 0.79
N TYR A 327 -51.47 45.69 -0.19
CA TYR A 327 -50.20 46.17 -0.70
C TYR A 327 -50.45 47.37 -1.61
N THR A 328 -50.19 48.58 -1.10
CA THR A 328 -50.14 49.81 -1.89
C THR A 328 -49.16 49.64 -3.04
N LYS A 329 -49.63 49.89 -4.27
CA LYS A 329 -48.77 50.03 -5.45
C LYS A 329 -47.73 51.11 -5.15
N LEU A 330 -46.45 50.72 -5.09
CA LEU A 330 -45.35 51.66 -5.29
C LEU A 330 -45.38 52.05 -6.78
N ASP A 331 -46.01 53.19 -7.06
CA ASP A 331 -45.88 53.85 -8.35
C ASP A 331 -44.49 54.50 -8.42
N VAL A 332 -43.67 54.05 -9.38
CA VAL A 332 -42.29 54.52 -9.56
C VAL A 332 -42.25 55.73 -10.51
N ASN A 333 -43.40 56.35 -10.81
CA ASN A 333 -43.49 57.48 -11.73
C ASN A 333 -44.15 58.74 -11.10
N ASP A 334 -43.85 59.09 -9.85
CA ASP A 334 -44.21 60.42 -9.32
C ASP A 334 -42.99 61.37 -9.30
N PRO A 335 -42.87 62.32 -10.24
CA PRO A 335 -41.78 63.28 -10.32
C PRO A 335 -42.07 64.48 -9.41
N LYS A 336 -42.22 64.26 -8.10
CA LYS A 336 -42.30 65.33 -7.09
C LYS A 336 -41.61 64.92 -5.80
N THR A 337 -40.29 64.85 -5.84
CA THR A 337 -39.47 65.06 -4.64
C THR A 337 -38.18 65.74 -5.06
N SER A 338 -38.36 66.94 -5.60
CA SER A 338 -37.34 67.97 -5.73
C SER A 338 -37.26 68.77 -4.43
N LEU A 339 -36.04 68.94 -3.90
CA LEU A 339 -35.58 70.05 -3.03
C LEU A 339 -36.15 70.01 -1.58
N HIS A 340 -35.45 70.39 -0.49
CA HIS A 340 -34.17 71.05 -0.28
C HIS A 340 -33.84 70.98 1.24
N THR A 341 -32.58 71.26 1.60
CA THR A 341 -32.08 71.82 2.90
C THR A 341 -32.16 70.93 4.15
N GLN A 342 -31.13 70.81 4.99
CA GLN A 342 -29.92 71.62 5.23
C GLN A 342 -28.63 70.81 5.12
#